data_AF-A0ABD1L9P2-F1
#
_entry.id   AF-A0ABD1L9P2-F1
#
_cell.length_a   1.000
_cell.length_b   1.000
_cell.length_c   1.000
_cell.angle_alpha   90.00
_cell.angle_beta   90.00
_cell.angle_gamma   90.00
#
_symmetry.space_group_name_H-M   'P 1'
#
loop_
_entity.id
_entity.type
_entity.pdbx_description
1 polymer ?
#
loop_
_entity_poly.entity_id
_entity_poly.type
_entity_poly.pdbx_seq_one_letter_code
_entity_poly.pdbx_strand_id
1 'polypeptide(L)'
;MHEMVPGKRFDRYHELGQHAFGDKLGLWIVVPQQLICEVGVDIVYMVTGGKSLHKIHDLVCHKNCKNIKTTYFIMIFGSVHFVLSHLPNFNSISGISLAAAIMSFSYSTIAWGASVDKRIHEHGHRHEYGYKATTLAGTVFNFLNALGDVAFAYAGHNVVLEIQATIPSTPEKPSKGPMWRGVLAAYIVVALCYFPVALIGFWVFGNTVHDNILVTLNKPTWLIVTANMFVVIHVIGSYQLYAMPVFDMIETVMVKKLRFKPSWVMRFAVRNVYVGEHNTTLNAKELERQLDMVSFGNANFKVNLSKFLRRN
;
A
#
# COMPACT_ATOMS: atom_id res chain seq x y z
N MET A 1 -15.24 15.42 -12.73
CA MET A 1 -15.43 14.13 -12.04
C MET A 1 -16.13 14.27 -10.71
N HIS A 2 -15.86 15.30 -9.89
CA HIS A 2 -16.58 15.53 -8.62
C HIS A 2 -17.80 16.49 -8.70
N GLU A 3 -17.84 17.37 -9.71
CA GLU A 3 -18.89 18.39 -9.92
C GLU A 3 -19.39 18.31 -11.38
N MET A 4 -19.67 17.09 -11.88
CA MET A 4 -20.08 16.88 -13.28
C MET A 4 -21.53 17.29 -13.55
N VAL A 5 -22.34 17.30 -12.50
CA VAL A 5 -23.74 17.71 -12.53
C VAL A 5 -23.82 19.07 -11.83
N PRO A 6 -24.39 20.11 -12.48
CA PRO A 6 -24.57 21.41 -11.85
C PRO A 6 -25.30 21.26 -10.50
N GLY A 7 -24.70 21.80 -9.43
CA GLY A 7 -25.28 21.76 -8.08
C GLY A 7 -25.13 20.45 -7.30
N LYS A 8 -24.52 19.39 -7.87
CA LYS A 8 -24.23 18.15 -7.14
C LYS A 8 -22.73 17.86 -7.06
N ARG A 9 -22.27 17.63 -5.84
CA ARG A 9 -20.90 17.26 -5.49
C ARG A 9 -20.86 15.77 -5.15
N PHE A 10 -19.98 15.00 -5.80
CA PHE A 10 -19.81 13.55 -5.58
C PHE A 10 -18.62 13.29 -4.67
N ASP A 11 -18.83 13.37 -3.36
CA ASP A 11 -17.76 13.36 -2.32
C ASP A 11 -17.14 11.97 -2.09
N ARG A 12 -17.72 10.93 -2.70
CA ARG A 12 -17.31 9.53 -2.53
C ARG A 12 -17.26 8.79 -3.86
N TYR A 13 -16.30 7.88 -3.98
CA TYR A 13 -16.09 7.11 -5.21
C TYR A 13 -17.32 6.25 -5.58
N HIS A 14 -18.00 5.66 -4.60
CA HIS A 14 -19.22 4.90 -4.84
C HIS A 14 -20.41 5.75 -5.30
N GLU A 15 -20.50 7.04 -4.95
CA GLU A 15 -21.58 7.93 -5.43
C GLU A 15 -21.43 8.22 -6.93
N LEU A 16 -20.20 8.35 -7.42
CA LEU A 16 -19.90 8.44 -8.84
C LEU A 16 -20.29 7.14 -9.56
N GLY A 17 -19.99 5.99 -8.96
CA GLY A 17 -20.41 4.68 -9.44
C GLY A 17 -21.92 4.55 -9.60
N GLN A 18 -22.68 4.99 -8.59
CA GLN A 18 -24.14 5.01 -8.63
C GLN A 18 -24.68 5.93 -9.72
N HIS A 19 -24.04 7.08 -9.96
CA HIS A 19 -24.43 7.97 -11.04
C HIS A 19 -24.18 7.36 -12.43
N ALA A 20 -23.05 6.68 -12.62
CA ALA A 20 -22.67 6.11 -13.91
C ALA A 20 -23.43 4.82 -14.26
N PHE A 21 -23.65 3.94 -13.27
CA PHE A 21 -24.20 2.59 -13.50
C PHE A 21 -25.59 2.39 -12.88
N GLY A 22 -26.13 3.38 -12.18
CA GLY A 22 -27.40 3.32 -11.45
C GLY A 22 -27.24 2.94 -9.98
N ASP A 23 -28.26 3.25 -9.16
CA ASP A 23 -28.18 3.23 -7.69
C ASP A 23 -27.77 1.87 -7.09
N LYS A 24 -28.22 0.76 -7.69
CA LYS A 24 -27.92 -0.59 -7.22
C LYS A 24 -26.66 -1.16 -7.86
N LEU A 25 -26.58 -1.10 -9.19
CA LEU A 25 -25.49 -1.72 -9.94
C LEU A 25 -24.16 -1.00 -9.70
N GLY A 26 -24.18 0.33 -9.57
CA GLY A 26 -23.01 1.13 -9.22
C GLY A 26 -22.42 0.75 -7.86
N LEU A 27 -23.25 0.50 -6.85
CA LEU A 27 -22.76 0.01 -5.55
C LEU A 27 -22.15 -1.38 -5.66
N TRP A 28 -22.82 -2.31 -6.33
CA TRP A 28 -22.35 -3.69 -6.47
C TRP A 28 -21.03 -3.83 -7.26
N ILE A 29 -20.76 -2.90 -8.18
CA ILE A 29 -19.52 -2.91 -8.99
C ILE A 29 -18.42 -2.09 -8.33
N VAL A 30 -18.72 -0.96 -7.68
CA VAL A 30 -17.66 -0.06 -7.22
C VAL A 30 -17.21 -0.39 -5.80
N VAL A 31 -18.14 -0.69 -4.90
CA VAL A 31 -17.83 -0.89 -3.48
C VAL A 31 -16.91 -2.09 -3.23
N PRO A 32 -17.15 -3.30 -3.79
CA PRO A 32 -16.27 -4.43 -3.52
C PRO A 32 -14.84 -4.18 -4.03
N GLN A 33 -14.70 -3.60 -5.23
CA GLN A 33 -13.42 -3.29 -5.85
C GLN A 33 -12.67 -2.21 -5.07
N GLN A 34 -13.37 -1.17 -4.62
CA GLN A 34 -12.80 -0.12 -3.77
C GLN A 34 -12.29 -0.71 -2.45
N LEU A 35 -13.10 -1.53 -1.78
CA LEU A 35 -12.72 -2.18 -0.51
C LEU A 35 -11.55 -3.16 -0.68
N ILE A 36 -11.54 -3.97 -1.75
CA ILE A 36 -10.42 -4.88 -2.03
C ILE A 36 -9.11 -4.09 -2.16
N CYS A 37 -9.13 -2.96 -2.87
CA CYS A 37 -7.95 -2.11 -3.01
C CYS A 37 -7.56 -1.45 -1.68
N GLU A 38 -8.48 -0.83 -0.96
CA GLU A 38 -8.18 -0.10 0.30
C GLU A 38 -7.68 -1.06 1.40
N VAL A 39 -8.41 -2.14 1.66
CA VAL A 39 -8.03 -3.17 2.65
C VAL A 39 -6.74 -3.88 2.22
N GLY A 40 -6.59 -4.20 0.94
CA GLY A 40 -5.37 -4.82 0.41
C GLY A 40 -4.13 -3.94 0.62
N VAL A 41 -4.24 -2.64 0.35
CA VAL A 41 -3.16 -1.66 0.59
C VAL A 41 -2.82 -1.59 2.08
N ASP A 42 -3.82 -1.50 2.96
CA ASP A 42 -3.62 -1.47 4.41
C ASP A 42 -2.90 -2.71 4.94
N ILE A 43 -3.22 -3.90 4.41
CA ILE A 43 -2.53 -5.15 4.71
C ILE A 43 -1.06 -5.10 4.27
N VAL A 44 -0.79 -4.68 3.03
CA VAL A 44 0.57 -4.57 2.49
C VAL A 44 1.41 -3.60 3.33
N TYR A 45 0.79 -2.50 3.77
CA TYR A 45 1.41 -1.52 4.65
C TYR A 45 1.74 -2.11 6.03
N MET A 46 0.83 -2.84 6.67
CA MET A 46 1.13 -3.54 7.93
C MET A 46 2.34 -4.48 7.80
N VAL A 47 2.38 -5.28 6.72
CA VAL A 47 3.49 -6.21 6.47
C VAL A 47 4.80 -5.47 6.19
N THR A 48 4.76 -4.41 5.38
CA THR A 48 5.94 -3.63 4.99
C THR A 48 6.55 -2.90 6.19
N GLY A 49 5.72 -2.27 7.03
CA GLY A 49 6.15 -1.62 8.26
C GLY A 49 6.77 -2.62 9.24
N GLY A 50 6.11 -3.76 9.46
CA GLY A 50 6.64 -4.81 10.34
C GLY A 50 7.94 -5.43 9.85
N LYS A 51 8.07 -5.71 8.54
CA LYS A 51 9.34 -6.20 7.95
C LYS A 51 10.47 -5.17 8.09
N SER A 52 10.16 -3.89 7.94
CA SER A 52 11.14 -2.80 8.09
C SER A 52 11.63 -2.70 9.53
N LEU A 53 10.73 -2.78 10.52
CA LEU A 53 11.09 -2.84 11.94
C LEU A 53 11.93 -4.08 12.28
N HIS A 54 11.54 -5.25 11.77
CA HIS A 54 12.30 -6.48 11.96
C HIS A 54 13.73 -6.33 11.40
N LYS A 55 13.87 -5.75 10.21
CA LYS A 55 15.18 -5.51 9.60
C LYS A 55 16.02 -4.54 10.43
N ILE A 56 15.44 -3.47 10.97
CA ILE A 56 16.14 -2.55 11.87
C ILE A 56 16.66 -3.29 13.10
N HIS A 57 15.81 -4.11 13.72
CA HIS A 57 16.20 -4.93 14.87
C HIS A 57 17.40 -5.82 14.54
N ASP A 58 17.37 -6.55 13.42
CA ASP A 58 18.45 -7.45 13.03
C ASP A 58 19.77 -6.72 12.74
N LEU A 59 19.70 -5.48 12.26
CA LEU A 59 20.87 -4.67 11.93
C LEU A 59 21.50 -4.00 13.15
N VAL A 60 20.68 -3.59 14.12
CA VAL A 60 21.14 -2.91 15.35
C VAL A 60 21.57 -3.92 16.42
N CYS A 61 20.98 -5.11 16.40
CA CYS A 61 21.21 -6.11 17.42
C CYS A 61 22.46 -6.97 17.08
N HIS A 62 23.62 -6.58 17.61
CA HIS A 62 24.91 -7.16 17.24
C HIS A 62 25.34 -8.42 18.03
N LYS A 63 24.76 -8.72 19.20
CA LYS A 63 25.14 -9.89 20.04
C LYS A 63 23.93 -10.53 20.73
N ASN A 64 23.81 -11.86 20.66
CA ASN A 64 22.84 -12.71 21.39
C ASN A 64 21.36 -12.29 21.27
N CYS A 65 20.94 -11.92 20.07
CA CYS A 65 19.56 -11.53 19.81
C CYS A 65 18.70 -12.78 19.65
N LYS A 66 17.63 -12.87 20.45
CA LYS A 66 16.64 -13.92 20.29
C LYS A 66 16.00 -13.76 18.91
N ASN A 67 15.88 -14.86 18.16
CA ASN A 67 15.17 -14.82 16.88
C ASN A 67 13.67 -14.57 17.15
N ILE A 68 13.21 -13.36 16.87
CA ILE A 68 11.81 -12.95 17.03
C ILE A 68 11.15 -13.09 15.67
N LYS A 69 9.99 -13.73 15.61
CA LYS A 69 9.24 -13.87 14.35
C LYS A 69 8.80 -12.51 13.82
N THR A 70 8.86 -12.31 12.50
CA THR A 70 8.37 -11.11 11.80
C THR A 70 6.94 -10.72 12.22
N THR A 71 6.08 -11.71 12.50
CA THR A 71 4.71 -11.49 12.97
C THR A 71 4.63 -10.59 14.20
N TYR A 72 5.57 -10.69 15.14
CA TYR A 72 5.57 -9.81 16.32
C TYR A 72 5.91 -8.36 15.95
N PHE A 73 6.82 -8.15 14.99
CA PHE A 73 7.13 -6.80 14.51
C PHE A 73 5.96 -6.18 13.74
N ILE A 74 5.19 -6.99 13.01
CA ILE A 74 3.93 -6.55 12.40
C ILE A 74 2.94 -6.12 13.48
N MET A 75 2.81 -6.89 14.57
CA MET A 75 1.95 -6.49 15.71
C MET A 75 2.40 -5.21 16.39
N ILE A 76 3.72 -5.04 16.58
CA ILE A 76 4.29 -3.80 17.14
C ILE A 76 3.99 -2.62 16.21
N PHE A 77 4.18 -2.77 14.91
CA PHE A 77 3.83 -1.74 13.93
C PHE A 77 2.33 -1.40 13.98
N GLY A 78 1.47 -2.43 13.99
CA GLY A 78 0.01 -2.29 14.09
C GLY A 78 -0.47 -1.57 15.34
N SER A 79 0.27 -1.66 16.46
CA SER A 79 -0.07 -0.96 17.70
C SER A 79 -0.21 0.57 17.52
N VAL A 80 0.59 1.16 16.63
CA VAL A 80 0.55 2.60 16.32
C VAL A 80 -0.78 2.98 15.66
N HIS A 81 -1.33 2.11 14.81
CA HIS A 81 -2.57 2.34 14.09
C HIS A 81 -3.81 2.32 14.98
N PHE A 82 -3.78 1.60 16.10
CA PHE A 82 -4.85 1.69 17.09
C PHE A 82 -4.98 3.11 17.63
N VAL A 83 -3.88 3.84 17.84
CA VAL A 83 -3.94 5.23 18.30
C VAL A 83 -4.36 6.15 17.16
N LEU A 84 -3.70 6.05 16.00
CA LEU A 84 -3.90 6.98 14.89
C LEU A 84 -5.26 6.84 14.19
N SER A 85 -5.87 5.65 14.21
CA SER A 85 -7.20 5.42 13.63
C SER A 85 -8.29 6.29 14.28
N HIS A 86 -8.08 6.80 15.49
CA HIS A 86 -9.03 7.68 16.18
C HIS A 86 -8.99 9.13 15.67
N LEU A 87 -8.11 9.48 14.73
CA LEU A 87 -8.11 10.81 14.12
C LEU A 87 -9.41 11.02 13.31
N PRO A 88 -10.03 12.20 13.41
CA PRO A 88 -11.42 12.36 12.98
C PRO A 88 -11.60 12.46 11.46
N ASN A 89 -10.63 12.98 10.71
CA ASN A 89 -10.72 13.17 9.26
C ASN A 89 -9.35 13.40 8.57
N PHE A 90 -9.38 13.48 7.24
CA PHE A 90 -8.22 13.76 6.38
C PHE A 90 -7.46 15.05 6.75
N ASN A 91 -8.15 16.10 7.20
CA ASN A 91 -7.49 17.35 7.58
C ASN A 91 -6.62 17.17 8.84
N SER A 92 -7.07 16.33 9.78
CA SER A 92 -6.29 16.00 10.98
C SER A 92 -5.05 15.15 10.72
N ILE A 93 -5.01 14.39 9.61
CA ILE A 93 -3.84 13.60 9.21
C ILE A 93 -2.94 14.32 8.20
N SER A 94 -3.26 15.55 7.80
CA SER A 94 -2.49 16.29 6.79
C SER A 94 -1.00 16.43 7.13
N GLY A 95 -0.68 16.72 8.40
CA GLY A 95 0.70 16.76 8.88
C GLY A 95 1.40 15.41 8.84
N ILE A 96 0.69 14.33 9.17
CA ILE A 96 1.21 12.96 9.10
C ILE A 96 1.44 12.56 7.63
N SER A 97 0.53 12.92 6.74
CA SER A 97 0.63 12.68 5.30
C SER A 97 1.82 13.44 4.68
N LEU A 98 2.03 14.70 5.07
CA LEU A 98 3.20 15.47 4.64
C LEU A 98 4.50 14.82 5.11
N ALA A 99 4.59 14.43 6.39
CA ALA A 99 5.75 13.71 6.91
C ALA A 99 5.98 12.41 6.13
N ALA A 100 4.92 11.63 5.87
CA ALA A 100 4.99 10.40 5.10
C ALA A 100 5.50 10.62 3.67
N ALA A 101 5.09 11.71 3.00
CA ALA A 101 5.57 12.06 1.67
C ALA A 101 7.07 12.42 1.67
N ILE A 102 7.52 13.21 2.65
CA ILE A 102 8.95 13.58 2.79
C ILE A 102 9.79 12.33 3.05
N MET A 103 9.33 11.43 3.93
CA MET A 103 10.01 10.17 4.20
C MET A 103 10.05 9.28 2.96
N SER A 104 8.96 9.26 2.18
CA SER A 104 8.90 8.53 0.90
C SER A 104 9.98 8.96 -0.06
N PHE A 105 10.06 10.26 -0.30
CA PHE A 105 11.05 10.85 -1.18
C PHE A 105 12.47 10.57 -0.66
N SER A 106 12.66 10.67 0.66
CA SER A 106 13.96 10.47 1.30
C SER A 106 14.47 9.02 1.19
N TYR A 107 13.65 8.01 1.53
CA TYR A 107 14.08 6.61 1.42
C TYR A 107 14.26 6.19 -0.04
N SER A 108 13.46 6.75 -0.96
CA SER A 108 13.61 6.52 -2.40
C SER A 108 14.95 7.06 -2.90
N THR A 109 15.32 8.27 -2.49
CA THR A 109 16.62 8.88 -2.80
C THR A 109 17.78 8.07 -2.25
N ILE A 110 17.66 7.58 -1.01
CA ILE A 110 18.66 6.67 -0.43
C ILE A 110 18.75 5.38 -1.24
N ALA A 111 17.61 4.80 -1.63
CA ALA A 111 17.57 3.52 -2.36
C ALA A 111 18.33 3.58 -3.68
N TRP A 112 18.00 4.54 -4.56
CA TRP A 112 18.70 4.65 -5.84
C TRP A 112 20.12 5.18 -5.68
N GLY A 113 20.35 6.15 -4.78
CA GLY A 113 21.68 6.72 -4.53
C GLY A 113 22.68 5.67 -4.02
N ALA A 114 22.28 4.87 -3.02
CA ALA A 114 23.11 3.78 -2.51
C ALA A 114 23.32 2.66 -3.54
N SER A 115 22.36 2.44 -4.44
CA SER A 115 22.52 1.49 -5.54
C SER A 115 23.59 1.96 -6.54
N VAL A 116 23.61 3.26 -6.89
CA VAL A 116 24.67 3.84 -7.74
C VAL A 116 26.03 3.71 -7.07
N ASP A 117 26.13 4.10 -5.80
CA ASP A 117 27.37 4.04 -5.02
C ASP A 117 27.95 2.63 -4.98
N LYS A 118 27.10 1.63 -4.70
CA LYS A 118 27.49 0.22 -4.72
C LYS A 118 28.07 -0.20 -6.06
N ARG A 119 27.48 0.22 -7.18
CA ARG A 119 27.96 -0.12 -8.52
C ARG A 119 29.31 0.50 -8.87
N ILE A 120 29.59 1.69 -8.35
CA ILE A 120 30.90 2.34 -8.50
C ILE A 120 31.97 1.59 -7.71
N HIS A 121 31.63 1.08 -6.51
CA HIS A 121 32.59 0.37 -5.67
C HIS A 121 32.80 -1.11 -6.04
N GLU A 122 31.80 -1.77 -6.64
CA GLU A 122 31.83 -3.18 -7.03
C GLU A 122 32.14 -3.37 -8.53
N HIS A 123 33.12 -2.63 -9.07
CA HIS A 123 33.55 -2.76 -10.46
C HIS A 123 34.04 -4.20 -10.77
N GLY A 124 33.31 -4.91 -11.65
CA GLY A 124 33.76 -6.20 -12.20
C GLY A 124 32.78 -7.37 -12.03
N HIS A 125 31.69 -7.21 -11.27
CA HIS A 125 30.66 -8.25 -11.20
C HIS A 125 29.79 -8.25 -12.46
N ARG A 126 29.74 -9.38 -13.15
CA ARG A 126 28.84 -9.58 -14.30
C ARG A 126 27.44 -9.85 -13.76
N HIS A 127 26.57 -8.84 -13.84
CA HIS A 127 25.16 -9.02 -13.51
C HIS A 127 24.42 -9.70 -14.67
N GLU A 128 23.59 -10.66 -14.34
CA GLU A 128 22.72 -11.33 -15.30
C GLU A 128 21.43 -10.53 -15.49
N TYR A 129 21.07 -10.32 -16.75
CA TYR A 129 19.83 -9.67 -17.15
C TYR A 129 19.02 -10.70 -17.92
N GLY A 130 18.12 -11.38 -17.20
CA GLY A 130 17.33 -12.46 -17.76
C GLY A 130 16.16 -12.80 -16.84
N TYR A 131 15.33 -13.74 -17.28
CA TYR A 131 14.20 -14.21 -16.49
C TYR A 131 14.69 -14.94 -15.24
N LYS A 132 14.12 -14.60 -14.07
CA LYS A 132 14.35 -15.34 -12.81
C LYS A 132 13.83 -16.77 -12.89
N ALA A 133 12.73 -16.99 -13.63
CA ALA A 133 12.12 -18.31 -13.77
C ALA A 133 12.76 -19.07 -14.94
N THR A 134 13.06 -20.35 -14.72
CA THR A 134 13.61 -21.25 -15.73
C THR A 134 12.52 -21.96 -16.55
N THR A 135 11.24 -21.84 -16.16
CA THR A 135 10.10 -22.48 -16.83
C THR A 135 9.20 -21.44 -17.48
N LEU A 136 8.56 -21.79 -18.61
CA LEU A 136 7.62 -20.92 -19.31
C LEU A 136 6.49 -20.45 -18.39
N ALA A 137 5.89 -21.38 -17.64
CA ALA A 137 4.82 -21.05 -16.70
C ALA A 137 5.29 -20.04 -15.64
N GLY A 138 6.47 -20.26 -15.05
CA GLY A 138 7.04 -19.31 -14.08
C GLY A 138 7.32 -17.93 -14.68
N THR A 139 7.77 -17.87 -15.93
CA THR A 139 7.97 -16.59 -16.65
C THR A 139 6.66 -15.85 -16.88
N VAL A 140 5.60 -16.55 -17.29
CA VAL A 140 4.27 -15.96 -17.47
C VAL A 140 3.71 -15.44 -16.14
N PHE A 141 3.80 -16.23 -15.07
CA PHE A 141 3.33 -15.78 -13.75
C PHE A 141 4.14 -14.61 -13.21
N ASN A 142 5.47 -14.58 -13.40
CA ASN A 142 6.29 -13.44 -13.02
C ASN A 142 5.92 -12.18 -13.82
N PHE A 143 5.60 -12.32 -15.12
CA PHE A 143 5.13 -11.20 -15.93
C PHE A 143 3.79 -10.66 -15.45
N LEU A 144 2.82 -11.55 -15.16
CA LEU A 144 1.51 -11.15 -14.64
C LEU A 144 1.62 -10.50 -13.25
N ASN A 145 2.47 -11.03 -12.37
CA ASN A 145 2.77 -10.42 -11.08
C ASN A 145 3.36 -9.02 -11.25
N ALA A 146 4.33 -8.84 -12.16
CA ALA A 146 4.91 -7.53 -12.44
C ALA A 146 3.89 -6.52 -12.99
N LEU A 147 2.94 -6.96 -13.83
CA LEU A 147 1.82 -6.10 -14.25
C LEU A 147 0.92 -5.71 -13.07
N GLY A 148 0.68 -6.65 -12.15
CA GLY A 148 -0.03 -6.40 -10.90
C GLY A 148 0.69 -5.37 -10.03
N ASP A 149 2.00 -5.49 -9.85
CA ASP A 149 2.82 -4.55 -9.08
C ASP A 149 2.77 -3.14 -9.68
N VAL A 150 2.86 -3.02 -11.02
CA VAL A 150 2.73 -1.73 -11.70
C VAL A 150 1.34 -1.14 -11.52
N ALA A 151 0.28 -1.95 -11.68
CA ALA A 151 -1.10 -1.47 -11.48
C ALA A 151 -1.32 -1.00 -10.04
N PHE A 152 -0.84 -1.76 -9.05
CA PHE A 152 -0.91 -1.44 -7.63
C PHE A 152 -0.11 -0.19 -7.26
N ALA A 153 1.06 0.01 -7.88
CA ALA A 153 1.91 1.18 -7.66
C ALA A 153 1.20 2.52 -7.97
N TYR A 154 0.16 2.49 -8.81
CA TYR A 154 -0.68 3.65 -9.15
C TYR A 154 -2.10 3.57 -8.57
N ALA A 155 -2.32 2.85 -7.46
CA ALA A 155 -3.63 2.66 -6.84
C ALA A 155 -4.16 3.87 -6.04
N GLY A 156 -3.86 5.11 -6.44
CA GLY A 156 -4.39 6.34 -5.78
C GLY A 156 -5.80 6.73 -6.23
N HIS A 157 -6.34 6.06 -7.26
CA HIS A 157 -7.59 6.44 -7.91
C HIS A 157 -8.84 6.19 -7.04
N ASN A 158 -8.79 5.20 -6.16
CA ASN A 158 -9.90 4.81 -5.29
C ASN A 158 -10.16 5.80 -4.13
N VAL A 159 -9.19 6.67 -3.82
CA VAL A 159 -9.30 7.70 -2.77
C VAL A 159 -9.34 9.13 -3.33
N VAL A 160 -9.31 9.26 -4.66
CA VAL A 160 -9.13 10.56 -5.33
C VAL A 160 -10.32 11.50 -5.10
N LEU A 161 -11.55 10.98 -5.04
CA LEU A 161 -12.74 11.80 -4.79
C LEU A 161 -12.82 12.21 -3.33
N GLU A 162 -12.47 11.32 -2.42
CA GLU A 162 -12.40 11.54 -0.98
C GLU A 162 -11.37 12.62 -0.64
N ILE A 163 -10.22 12.63 -1.33
CA ILE A 163 -9.22 13.70 -1.24
C ILE A 163 -9.75 15.00 -1.87
N GLN A 164 -10.36 14.94 -3.05
CA GLN A 164 -10.91 16.13 -3.71
C GLN A 164 -12.01 16.80 -2.85
N ALA A 165 -12.78 16.01 -2.10
CA ALA A 165 -13.84 16.49 -1.22
C ALA A 165 -13.31 17.42 -0.11
N THR A 166 -12.04 17.29 0.29
CA THR A 166 -11.43 18.15 1.34
C THR A 166 -11.03 19.53 0.84
N ILE A 167 -10.90 19.71 -0.48
CA ILE A 167 -10.56 21.00 -1.10
C ILE A 167 -11.83 21.88 -1.08
N PRO A 168 -11.78 23.10 -0.50
CA PRO A 168 -12.91 24.02 -0.54
C PRO A 168 -13.32 24.32 -1.98
N SER A 169 -14.62 24.26 -2.29
CA SER A 169 -15.17 24.71 -3.57
C SER A 169 -16.39 25.60 -3.41
N THR A 170 -16.54 26.55 -4.34
CA THR A 170 -17.75 27.37 -4.53
C THR A 170 -18.19 27.26 -5.99
N PRO A 171 -19.44 27.64 -6.33
CA PRO A 171 -19.88 27.67 -7.74
C PRO A 171 -18.95 28.50 -8.65
N GLU A 172 -18.34 29.58 -8.15
CA GLU A 172 -17.39 30.38 -8.92
C GLU A 172 -15.95 29.81 -8.90
N LYS A 173 -15.60 28.97 -7.93
CA LYS A 173 -14.26 28.40 -7.73
C LYS A 173 -14.34 26.87 -7.55
N PRO A 174 -14.41 26.11 -8.67
CA PRO A 174 -14.54 24.66 -8.61
C PRO A 174 -13.27 23.99 -8.10
N SER A 175 -13.42 22.91 -7.32
CA SER A 175 -12.31 22.13 -6.76
C SER A 175 -11.44 21.44 -7.83
N LYS A 176 -11.97 21.27 -9.05
CA LYS A 176 -11.30 20.60 -10.18
C LYS A 176 -9.93 21.21 -10.52
N GLY A 177 -9.81 22.54 -10.49
CA GLY A 177 -8.57 23.23 -10.85
C GLY A 177 -7.41 22.93 -9.90
N PRO A 178 -7.56 23.20 -8.59
CA PRO A 178 -6.57 22.81 -7.58
C PRO A 178 -6.29 21.31 -7.56
N MET A 179 -7.32 20.48 -7.67
CA MET A 179 -7.17 19.02 -7.70
C MET A 179 -6.27 18.55 -8.86
N TRP A 180 -6.50 19.07 -10.07
CA TRP A 180 -5.69 18.72 -11.24
C TRP A 180 -4.20 19.06 -11.05
N ARG A 181 -3.90 20.23 -10.49
CA ARG A 181 -2.52 20.63 -10.17
C ARG A 181 -1.89 19.72 -9.13
N GLY A 182 -2.66 19.35 -8.10
CA GLY A 182 -2.23 18.39 -7.06
C GLY A 182 -1.92 17.02 -7.65
N VAL A 183 -2.80 16.48 -8.50
CA VAL A 183 -2.59 15.19 -9.18
C VAL A 183 -1.34 15.25 -10.06
N LEU A 184 -1.17 16.28 -10.89
CA LEU A 184 0.03 16.42 -11.71
C LEU A 184 1.32 16.44 -10.88
N ALA A 185 1.35 17.23 -9.81
CA ALA A 185 2.49 17.28 -8.90
C ALA A 185 2.75 15.90 -8.25
N ALA A 186 1.71 15.21 -7.81
CA ALA A 186 1.82 13.87 -7.22
C ALA A 186 2.42 12.87 -8.21
N TYR A 187 1.96 12.85 -9.47
CA TYR A 187 2.50 11.95 -10.50
C TYR A 187 3.96 12.27 -10.85
N ILE A 188 4.37 13.54 -10.85
CA ILE A 188 5.77 13.92 -11.02
C ILE A 188 6.61 13.37 -9.86
N VAL A 189 6.17 13.53 -8.62
CA VAL A 189 6.88 13.01 -7.43
C VAL A 189 6.96 11.48 -7.47
N VAL A 190 5.86 10.80 -7.81
CA VAL A 190 5.82 9.34 -7.98
C VAL A 190 6.82 8.90 -9.05
N ALA A 191 6.86 9.57 -10.20
CA ALA A 191 7.82 9.27 -11.26
C ALA A 191 9.27 9.44 -10.79
N LEU A 192 9.57 10.52 -10.05
CA LEU A 192 10.89 10.78 -9.47
C LEU A 192 11.29 9.76 -8.40
N CYS A 193 10.34 9.13 -7.72
CA CYS A 193 10.63 8.06 -6.77
C CYS A 193 10.81 6.71 -7.46
N TYR A 194 9.84 6.31 -8.29
CA TYR A 194 9.77 4.96 -8.85
C TYR A 194 10.76 4.71 -9.98
N PHE A 195 10.86 5.61 -10.96
CA PHE A 195 11.70 5.35 -12.14
C PHE A 195 13.18 5.23 -11.79
N PRO A 196 13.79 6.14 -11.00
CA PRO A 196 15.18 5.98 -10.60
C PRO A 196 15.42 4.68 -9.83
N VAL A 197 14.56 4.35 -8.85
CA VAL A 197 14.72 3.12 -8.07
C VAL A 197 14.59 1.86 -8.95
N ALA A 198 13.61 1.81 -9.85
CA ALA A 198 13.40 0.66 -10.73
C ALA A 198 14.52 0.52 -11.77
N LEU A 199 14.85 1.61 -12.48
CA LEU A 199 15.83 1.59 -13.57
C LEU A 199 17.24 1.38 -13.04
N ILE A 200 17.66 2.17 -12.04
CA ILE A 200 18.99 2.06 -11.45
C ILE A 200 19.08 0.75 -10.66
N GLY A 201 18.07 0.41 -9.87
CA GLY A 201 18.07 -0.83 -9.10
C GLY A 201 18.24 -2.06 -10.00
N PHE A 202 17.47 -2.15 -11.08
CA PHE A 202 17.61 -3.26 -12.03
C PHE A 202 18.97 -3.22 -12.76
N TRP A 203 19.45 -2.04 -13.13
CA TRP A 203 20.78 -1.89 -13.75
C TRP A 203 21.96 -2.22 -12.82
N VAL A 204 21.77 -2.13 -11.50
CA VAL A 204 22.80 -2.45 -10.51
C VAL A 204 22.73 -3.92 -10.08
N PHE A 205 21.53 -4.47 -9.88
CA PHE A 205 21.35 -5.80 -9.29
C PHE A 205 20.94 -6.89 -10.29
N GLY A 206 20.47 -6.52 -11.49
CA GLY A 206 19.97 -7.45 -12.50
C GLY A 206 18.87 -8.37 -11.97
N ASN A 207 18.93 -9.65 -12.35
CA ASN A 207 17.99 -10.68 -11.91
C ASN A 207 18.08 -11.05 -10.41
N THR A 208 19.06 -10.51 -9.66
CA THR A 208 19.20 -10.76 -8.22
C THR A 208 18.50 -9.74 -7.33
N VAL A 209 17.88 -8.71 -7.92
CA VAL A 209 17.15 -7.68 -7.15
C VAL A 209 16.01 -8.31 -6.34
N HIS A 210 15.94 -8.00 -5.04
CA HIS A 210 14.80 -8.36 -4.20
C HIS A 210 13.68 -7.32 -4.31
N ASP A 211 12.44 -7.72 -4.00
CA ASP A 211 11.25 -6.87 -4.09
C ASP A 211 11.40 -5.58 -3.25
N ASN A 212 12.08 -5.68 -2.11
CA ASN A 212 12.53 -4.51 -1.36
C ASN A 212 14.02 -4.26 -1.64
N ILE A 213 14.31 -3.27 -2.48
CA ILE A 213 15.67 -2.90 -2.86
C ILE A 213 16.56 -2.53 -1.66
N LEU A 214 15.97 -2.00 -0.57
CA LEU A 214 16.71 -1.65 0.65
C LEU A 214 17.23 -2.89 1.37
N VAL A 215 16.63 -4.06 1.15
CA VAL A 215 17.12 -5.35 1.66
C VAL A 215 18.34 -5.82 0.87
N THR A 216 18.46 -5.42 -0.40
CA THR A 216 19.58 -5.76 -1.29
C THR A 216 20.84 -4.93 -0.98
N LEU A 217 20.68 -3.80 -0.27
CA LEU A 217 21.80 -3.00 0.24
C LEU A 217 22.38 -3.68 1.49
N ASN A 218 23.66 -4.07 1.42
CA ASN A 218 24.32 -4.81 2.51
C ASN A 218 25.14 -3.90 3.45
N LYS A 219 25.64 -2.75 2.97
CA LYS A 219 26.45 -1.78 3.73
C LYS A 219 26.27 -0.36 3.19
N PRO A 220 26.49 0.71 3.99
CA PRO A 220 26.73 0.68 5.45
C PRO A 220 25.43 0.53 6.26
N THR A 221 25.51 -0.12 7.44
CA THR A 221 24.35 -0.47 8.28
C THR A 221 23.47 0.72 8.68
N TRP A 222 24.08 1.84 9.07
CA TRP A 222 23.34 3.02 9.53
C TRP A 222 22.42 3.61 8.45
N LEU A 223 22.84 3.54 7.19
CA LEU A 223 22.05 4.03 6.05
C LEU A 223 20.82 3.16 5.83
N ILE A 224 20.98 1.85 5.93
CA ILE A 224 19.89 0.87 5.79
C ILE A 224 18.89 1.02 6.94
N VAL A 225 19.38 1.19 8.18
CA VAL A 225 18.52 1.46 9.34
C VAL A 225 17.72 2.75 9.13
N THR A 226 18.37 3.82 8.67
CA THR A 226 17.71 5.10 8.39
C THR A 226 16.64 4.97 7.31
N ALA A 227 16.94 4.29 6.20
CA ALA A 227 15.98 4.06 5.13
C ALA A 227 14.78 3.23 5.59
N ASN A 228 14.99 2.18 6.39
CA ASN A 228 13.88 1.39 6.95
C ASN A 228 13.05 2.21 7.95
N MET A 229 13.65 3.11 8.73
CA MET A 229 12.90 4.02 9.61
C MET A 229 12.03 4.99 8.82
N PHE A 230 12.54 5.51 7.70
CA PHE A 230 11.74 6.35 6.79
C PHE A 230 10.59 5.56 6.16
N VAL A 231 10.80 4.29 5.77
CA VAL A 231 9.71 3.42 5.31
C VAL A 231 8.66 3.24 6.40
N VAL A 232 9.05 2.99 7.66
CA VAL A 232 8.10 2.86 8.79
C VAL A 232 7.24 4.12 8.92
N ILE A 233 7.83 5.31 8.94
CA ILE A 233 7.09 6.57 9.08
C ILE A 233 6.19 6.83 7.86
N HIS A 234 6.70 6.58 6.65
CA HIS A 234 5.92 6.70 5.41
C HIS A 234 4.66 5.83 5.48
N VAL A 235 4.84 4.55 5.77
CA VAL A 235 3.76 3.56 5.76
C VAL A 235 2.75 3.82 6.88
N ILE A 236 3.18 4.39 8.03
CA ILE A 236 2.27 4.84 9.10
C ILE A 236 1.24 5.84 8.56
N GLY A 237 1.71 6.87 7.85
CA GLY A 237 0.84 7.90 7.28
C GLY A 237 0.00 7.40 6.12
N SER A 238 0.59 6.59 5.23
CA SER A 238 -0.11 6.04 4.08
C SER A 238 -1.27 5.13 4.49
N TYR A 239 -1.11 4.29 5.53
CA TYR A 239 -2.22 3.49 6.08
C TYR A 239 -3.41 4.37 6.51
N GLN A 240 -3.17 5.52 7.14
CA GLN A 240 -4.29 6.39 7.54
C GLN A 240 -5.06 6.96 6.35
N LEU A 241 -4.41 7.18 5.20
CA LEU A 241 -5.09 7.69 4.01
C LEU A 241 -6.09 6.68 3.43
N TYR A 242 -5.77 5.38 3.48
CA TYR A 242 -6.61 4.31 2.93
C TYR A 242 -7.61 3.75 3.95
N ALA A 243 -7.29 3.75 5.24
CA ALA A 243 -8.20 3.29 6.29
C ALA A 243 -9.39 4.25 6.53
N MET A 244 -9.20 5.57 6.34
CA MET A 244 -10.25 6.57 6.61
C MET A 244 -11.53 6.40 5.75
N PRO A 245 -11.43 6.20 4.42
CA PRO A 245 -12.59 5.86 3.58
C PRO A 245 -13.30 4.58 4.03
N VAL A 246 -12.55 3.55 4.41
CA VAL A 246 -13.13 2.29 4.90
C VAL A 246 -13.88 2.50 6.21
N PHE A 247 -13.31 3.27 7.15
CA PHE A 247 -14.00 3.65 8.38
C PHE A 247 -15.30 4.38 8.10
N ASP A 248 -15.29 5.37 7.21
CA ASP A 248 -16.48 6.14 6.84
C ASP A 248 -17.55 5.24 6.21
N MET A 249 -17.15 4.28 5.38
CA MET A 249 -18.06 3.32 4.75
C MET A 249 -18.71 2.38 5.78
N ILE A 250 -17.93 1.79 6.69
CA ILE A 250 -18.44 0.91 7.74
C ILE A 250 -19.34 1.69 8.70
N GLU A 251 -18.91 2.87 9.17
CA GLU A 251 -19.70 3.76 10.02
C GLU A 251 -21.04 4.13 9.35
N THR A 252 -21.02 4.42 8.05
CA THR A 252 -22.23 4.71 7.27
C THR A 252 -23.20 3.53 7.20
N VAL A 253 -22.69 2.31 7.00
CA VAL A 253 -23.53 1.09 7.01
C VAL A 253 -24.13 0.86 8.40
N MET A 254 -23.34 1.02 9.47
CA MET A 254 -23.81 0.88 10.86
C MET A 254 -24.95 1.83 11.17
N VAL A 255 -24.84 3.10 10.76
CA VAL A 255 -25.86 4.13 11.02
C VAL A 255 -27.07 3.99 10.09
N LYS A 256 -26.86 3.90 8.77
CA LYS A 256 -27.96 3.97 7.79
C LYS A 256 -28.68 2.64 7.58
N LYS A 257 -27.98 1.51 7.64
CA LYS A 257 -28.56 0.18 7.40
C LYS A 257 -28.91 -0.53 8.70
N LEU A 258 -27.98 -0.53 9.65
CA LEU A 258 -28.14 -1.25 10.93
C LEU A 258 -28.78 -0.38 12.03
N ARG A 259 -29.07 0.90 11.75
CA ARG A 259 -29.76 1.86 12.63
C ARG A 259 -29.10 2.05 14.00
N PHE A 260 -27.77 1.87 14.09
CA PHE A 260 -27.02 2.23 15.29
C PHE A 260 -27.02 3.75 15.49
N LYS A 261 -27.04 4.18 16.75
CA LYS A 261 -26.87 5.59 17.09
C LYS A 261 -25.42 6.01 16.84
N PRO A 262 -25.17 7.10 16.09
CA PRO A 262 -23.82 7.62 15.91
C PRO A 262 -23.27 8.03 17.27
N SER A 263 -22.31 7.27 17.78
CA SER A 263 -21.72 7.46 19.10
C SER A 263 -20.21 7.28 19.03
N TRP A 264 -19.50 7.90 19.96
CA TRP A 264 -18.06 7.71 20.07
C TRP A 264 -17.69 6.25 20.33
N VAL A 265 -18.49 5.52 21.11
CA VAL A 265 -18.29 4.08 21.39
C VAL A 265 -18.39 3.24 20.12
N MET A 266 -19.38 3.52 19.24
CA MET A 266 -19.50 2.85 17.95
C MET A 266 -18.26 3.09 17.08
N ARG A 267 -17.81 4.34 16.99
CA ARG A 267 -16.62 4.71 16.21
C ARG A 267 -15.37 4.03 16.76
N PHE A 268 -15.19 4.08 18.08
CA PHE A 268 -14.10 3.40 18.78
C PHE A 268 -14.10 1.90 18.46
N ALA A 269 -15.24 1.22 18.64
CA ALA A 269 -15.35 -0.22 18.39
C ALA A 269 -15.04 -0.59 16.93
N VAL A 270 -15.67 0.09 15.95
CA VAL A 270 -15.47 -0.19 14.52
C VAL A 270 -14.01 -0.04 14.11
N ARG A 271 -13.37 1.06 14.52
CA ARG A 271 -11.99 1.36 14.10
C ARG A 271 -10.98 0.43 14.77
N ASN A 272 -11.16 0.09 16.05
CA ASN A 272 -10.31 -0.90 16.73
C ASN A 272 -10.51 -2.30 16.17
N VAL A 273 -11.75 -2.70 15.85
CA VAL A 273 -12.01 -4.02 15.23
C VAL A 273 -11.35 -4.10 13.87
N TYR A 274 -11.47 -3.08 13.02
CA TYR A 274 -10.80 -3.05 11.72
C TYR A 274 -9.29 -3.21 11.84
N VAL A 275 -8.62 -2.38 12.67
CA VAL A 275 -7.16 -2.49 12.88
C VAL A 275 -6.79 -3.84 13.51
N GLY A 276 -7.62 -4.34 14.42
CA GLY A 276 -7.45 -5.64 15.07
C GLY A 276 -7.55 -6.81 14.11
N GLU A 277 -8.53 -6.80 13.20
CA GLU A 277 -8.71 -7.82 12.17
C GLU A 277 -7.48 -7.94 11.29
N HIS A 278 -6.87 -6.82 10.88
CA HIS A 278 -5.61 -6.83 10.15
C HIS A 278 -4.52 -7.51 10.97
N ASN A 279 -4.39 -7.17 12.23
CA ASN A 279 -3.35 -7.74 13.09
C ASN A 279 -3.53 -9.25 13.36
N THR A 280 -4.78 -9.72 13.46
CA THR A 280 -5.10 -11.14 13.63
C THR A 280 -5.02 -11.94 12.33
N THR A 281 -5.38 -11.33 11.20
CA THR A 281 -5.26 -11.95 9.85
C THR A 281 -3.79 -12.18 9.49
N LEU A 282 -2.87 -11.45 10.12
CA LEU A 282 -1.43 -11.59 9.89
C LEU A 282 -0.76 -12.66 10.76
N ASN A 283 -1.52 -13.41 11.58
CA ASN A 283 -1.02 -14.58 12.30
C ASN A 283 -0.75 -15.77 11.35
N ALA A 284 0.49 -15.81 10.86
CA ALA A 284 1.34 -16.92 10.39
C ALA A 284 0.82 -17.96 9.37
N LYS A 285 -0.48 -18.27 9.27
CA LYS A 285 -1.04 -19.17 8.23
C LYS A 285 -1.78 -18.43 7.14
N GLU A 286 -2.33 -17.27 7.47
CA GLU A 286 -3.10 -16.48 6.52
C GLU A 286 -2.22 -15.43 5.82
N LEU A 287 -1.04 -15.08 6.36
CA LEU A 287 -0.08 -14.19 5.71
C LEU A 287 0.60 -14.83 4.48
N GLU A 288 0.95 -16.12 4.54
CA GLU A 288 1.34 -16.89 3.35
C GLU A 288 0.18 -16.98 2.37
N ARG A 289 -1.05 -17.19 2.87
CA ARG A 289 -2.25 -17.31 2.04
C ARG A 289 -2.65 -16.00 1.36
N GLN A 290 -2.50 -14.86 2.03
CA GLN A 290 -2.86 -13.52 1.57
C GLN A 290 -1.76 -12.91 0.70
N LEU A 291 -0.47 -13.19 1.00
CA LEU A 291 0.60 -12.98 0.02
C LEU A 291 0.39 -13.89 -1.19
N ASP A 292 -0.12 -15.10 -1.04
CA ASP A 292 -0.56 -15.97 -2.15
C ASP A 292 -1.90 -15.54 -2.78
N MET A 293 -2.66 -14.61 -2.17
CA MET A 293 -3.87 -14.03 -2.76
C MET A 293 -3.60 -12.69 -3.46
N VAL A 294 -2.64 -11.91 -2.98
CA VAL A 294 -2.03 -10.80 -3.72
C VAL A 294 -1.09 -11.36 -4.81
N SER A 295 -0.50 -12.53 -4.58
CA SER A 295 0.19 -13.39 -5.54
C SER A 295 -0.71 -14.54 -6.02
N PHE A 296 -2.02 -14.30 -6.21
CA PHE A 296 -2.97 -15.28 -6.77
C PHE A 296 -2.55 -15.64 -8.20
N GLY A 297 -1.60 -16.57 -8.26
CA GLY A 297 -0.92 -17.00 -9.46
C GLY A 297 -0.02 -18.21 -9.25
N ASN A 298 0.19 -18.74 -8.03
CA ASN A 298 1.16 -19.84 -7.90
C ASN A 298 0.78 -21.08 -7.08
N ALA A 299 -0.07 -21.01 -6.05
CA ALA A 299 -0.25 -22.19 -5.17
C ALA A 299 -1.54 -22.99 -5.38
N ASN A 300 -2.71 -22.35 -5.54
CA ASN A 300 -3.99 -23.07 -5.47
C ASN A 300 -4.45 -23.74 -6.79
N PHE A 301 -3.82 -23.44 -7.93
CA PHE A 301 -4.19 -24.06 -9.21
C PHE A 301 -3.53 -25.43 -9.45
N LYS A 302 -2.38 -25.71 -8.83
CA LYS A 302 -1.69 -27.02 -8.97
C LYS A 302 -2.50 -28.19 -8.40
N VAL A 303 -3.29 -27.95 -7.35
CA VAL A 303 -4.11 -29.00 -6.71
C VAL A 303 -5.38 -29.31 -7.52
N ASN A 304 -5.92 -28.33 -8.26
CA ASN A 304 -7.11 -28.54 -9.10
C ASN A 304 -6.78 -29.03 -10.52
N LEU A 305 -5.68 -28.57 -11.13
CA LEU A 305 -5.33 -29.00 -12.49
C LEU A 305 -4.85 -30.47 -12.53
N SER A 306 -4.18 -30.96 -11.48
CA SER A 306 -3.79 -32.37 -11.38
C SER A 306 -4.97 -33.33 -11.15
N LYS A 307 -6.07 -32.84 -10.57
CA LYS A 307 -7.34 -33.58 -10.44
C LYS A 307 -8.19 -33.51 -11.71
N PHE A 308 -8.12 -32.41 -12.46
CA PHE A 308 -8.83 -32.25 -13.73
C PHE A 308 -8.17 -33.05 -14.86
N LEU A 309 -6.84 -33.12 -14.91
CA LEU A 309 -6.07 -33.89 -15.90
C LEU A 309 -5.99 -35.40 -15.63
N ARG A 310 -6.55 -35.90 -14.51
CA ARG A 310 -6.70 -37.34 -14.25
C ARG A 310 -8.12 -37.86 -14.52
N ARG A 311 -9.03 -36.99 -14.95
CA ARG A 311 -10.45 -37.33 -15.18
C ARG A 311 -10.90 -37.18 -16.64
N ASN A 312 -9.99 -36.81 -17.54
CA ASN A 312 -10.18 -36.87 -18.99
C ASN A 312 -9.01 -37.64 -19.62
#